data_AF-A0A662GD36-F1
#
_entry.id   AF-A0A662GD36-F1
#
_cell.length_a   1.000
_cell.length_b   1.000
_cell.length_c   1.000
_cell.angle_alpha   90.00
_cell.angle_beta   90.00
_cell.angle_gamma   90.00
#
_symmetry.space_group_name_H-M   'P 1'
#
loop_
_entity.id
_entity.type
_entity.pdbx_description
1 polymer ?
#
loop_
_entity_poly.entity_id
_entity_poly.type
_entity_poly.pdbx_seq_one_letter_code
_entity_poly.pdbx_strand_id
1 'polypeptide(L)'
;MYEVHLTRKAIIPKLLEELKLPLKTEKVRAILRDFEKYLKEQRVIVDRLSENFIQAVVIGSNAYYVSVDFARRNFYCSCPHNRFRRALCKHVLIVLELYAYLTKRYEEVSEFLKDNERKII
;
A
#
# COMPACT_ATOMS: atom_id res chain seq x y z
N MET A 1 -20.05 3.45 -2.56
CA MET A 1 -19.04 2.55 -1.97
C MET A 1 -18.76 1.48 -3.01
N TYR A 2 -17.53 1.34 -3.49
CA TYR A 2 -17.19 0.39 -4.55
C TYR A 2 -16.49 -0.83 -3.93
N GLU A 3 -17.03 -2.03 -4.15
CA GLU A 3 -16.30 -3.27 -3.89
C GLU A 3 -15.34 -3.51 -5.06
N VAL A 4 -14.04 -3.57 -4.77
CA VAL A 4 -13.02 -3.74 -5.80
C VAL A 4 -12.43 -5.14 -5.71
N HIS A 5 -12.63 -5.92 -6.78
CA HIS A 5 -12.05 -7.26 -6.92
C HIS A 5 -10.80 -7.21 -7.80
N LEU A 6 -9.64 -7.48 -7.20
CA LEU A 6 -8.37 -7.54 -7.92
C LEU A 6 -8.27 -8.83 -8.73
N THR A 7 -8.35 -8.72 -10.05
CA THR A 7 -8.29 -9.86 -11.00
C THR A 7 -6.87 -10.19 -11.49
N ARG A 8 -5.86 -9.37 -11.15
CA ARG A 8 -4.46 -9.57 -11.55
C ARG A 8 -3.56 -9.87 -10.36
N LYS A 9 -2.38 -10.46 -10.65
CA LYS A 9 -1.29 -10.58 -9.67
C LYS A 9 -0.87 -9.18 -9.18
N ALA A 10 -0.65 -9.05 -7.88
CA ALA A 10 -0.17 -7.83 -7.26
C ALA A 10 1.22 -7.44 -7.80
N ILE A 11 1.43 -6.14 -8.03
CA ILE A 11 2.69 -5.60 -8.56
C ILE A 11 3.60 -5.03 -7.47
N ILE A 12 3.04 -4.63 -6.31
CA ILE A 12 3.81 -4.03 -5.22
C ILE A 12 5.00 -4.92 -4.79
N PRO A 13 4.86 -6.25 -4.62
CA PRO A 13 6.01 -7.09 -4.30
C PRO A 13 7.15 -6.99 -5.33
N LYS A 14 6.80 -6.96 -6.62
CA LYS A 14 7.78 -6.83 -7.71
C LYS A 14 8.46 -5.45 -7.69
N LEU A 15 7.68 -4.39 -7.51
CA LEU A 15 8.24 -3.03 -7.41
C LEU A 15 9.22 -2.92 -6.23
N LEU A 16 8.88 -3.49 -5.08
CA LEU A 16 9.78 -3.51 -3.92
C LEU A 16 11.07 -4.31 -4.18
N GLU A 17 11.01 -5.42 -4.92
CA GLU A 17 12.20 -6.20 -5.33
C GLU A 17 13.12 -5.39 -6.25
N GLU A 18 12.56 -4.65 -7.20
CA GLU A 18 13.29 -3.78 -8.13
C GLU A 18 14.02 -2.64 -7.40
N LEU A 19 13.51 -2.20 -6.25
CA LEU A 19 14.16 -1.19 -5.40
C LEU A 19 15.42 -1.70 -4.68
N LYS A 20 15.78 -2.99 -4.81
CA LYS A 20 16.93 -3.60 -4.12
C LYS A 20 16.94 -3.38 -2.60
N LEU A 21 15.77 -3.12 -2.02
CA LEU A 21 15.59 -3.04 -0.58
C LEU A 21 16.07 -4.35 0.08
N PRO A 22 16.56 -4.34 1.33
CA PRO A 22 16.87 -5.57 2.05
C PRO A 22 15.57 -6.27 2.50
N LEU A 23 14.78 -6.72 1.51
CA LEU A 23 13.56 -7.51 1.64
C LEU A 23 13.82 -8.88 2.29
N LYS A 24 15.09 -9.23 2.51
CA LYS A 24 15.53 -10.47 3.14
C LYS A 24 15.40 -10.46 4.67
N THR A 25 15.03 -9.35 5.29
CA THR A 25 14.72 -9.35 6.73
C THR A 25 13.39 -10.06 6.98
N GLU A 26 13.34 -10.90 8.01
CA GLU A 26 12.14 -11.69 8.36
C GLU A 26 10.90 -10.80 8.54
N LYS A 27 11.11 -9.60 9.07
CA LYS A 27 10.08 -8.57 9.24
C LYS A 27 9.43 -8.15 7.92
N VAL A 28 10.21 -7.94 6.86
CA VAL A 28 9.68 -7.54 5.55
C VAL A 28 8.90 -8.69 4.92
N ARG A 29 9.41 -9.92 5.01
CA ARG A 29 8.69 -11.12 4.52
C ARG A 29 7.35 -11.31 5.22
N ALA A 30 7.29 -11.10 6.54
CA ALA A 30 6.04 -11.18 7.30
C ALA A 30 5.01 -10.13 6.81
N ILE A 31 5.46 -8.89 6.59
CA ILE A 31 4.61 -7.82 6.04
C ILE A 31 4.07 -8.18 4.66
N LEU A 32 4.92 -8.70 3.76
CA LEU A 32 4.51 -9.08 2.40
C LEU A 32 3.52 -10.24 2.40
N ARG A 33 3.72 -11.23 3.27
CA ARG A 33 2.79 -12.35 3.46
C ARG A 33 1.42 -11.87 3.93
N ASP A 34 1.40 -10.97 4.91
CA ASP A 34 0.16 -10.36 5.42
C ASP A 34 -0.54 -9.50 4.37
N PHE A 35 0.24 -8.75 3.58
CA PHE A 35 -0.26 -7.97 2.44
C PHE A 35 -0.99 -8.87 1.45
N GLU A 36 -0.36 -9.97 1.01
CA GLU A 36 -0.99 -10.90 0.07
C GLU A 36 -2.27 -11.53 0.63
N LYS A 37 -2.26 -11.87 1.93
CA LYS A 37 -3.44 -12.39 2.62
C LYS A 37 -4.59 -11.38 2.59
N TYR A 38 -4.33 -10.13 2.99
CA TYR A 38 -5.37 -9.11 3.09
C TYR A 38 -5.93 -8.73 1.72
N LEU A 39 -5.08 -8.72 0.69
CA LEU A 39 -5.52 -8.55 -0.69
C LEU A 39 -6.50 -9.63 -1.12
N LYS A 40 -6.17 -10.91 -0.87
CA LYS A 40 -7.03 -12.05 -1.21
C LYS A 40 -8.37 -12.00 -0.49
N GLU A 41 -8.36 -11.55 0.76
CA GLU A 41 -9.55 -11.43 1.60
C GLU A 41 -10.38 -10.17 1.31
N GLN A 42 -9.97 -9.32 0.36
CA GLN A 42 -10.72 -8.15 -0.12
C GLN A 42 -11.18 -7.18 0.98
N ARG A 43 -10.31 -6.98 1.98
CA ARG A 43 -10.66 -6.22 3.18
C ARG A 43 -10.51 -4.70 3.03
N VAL A 44 -10.93 -4.13 1.90
CA VAL A 44 -10.67 -2.72 1.59
C VAL A 44 -11.92 -2.02 1.10
N ILE A 45 -12.23 -0.86 1.69
CA ILE A 45 -13.31 0.02 1.28
C ILE A 45 -12.69 1.33 0.81
N VAL A 46 -12.90 1.70 -0.46
CA VAL A 46 -12.39 2.97 -1.00
C VAL A 46 -13.38 4.10 -0.68
N ASP A 47 -12.90 5.12 0.04
CA ASP A 47 -13.68 6.31 0.40
C ASP A 47 -13.56 7.40 -0.67
N ARG A 48 -12.33 7.64 -1.15
CA ARG A 48 -12.05 8.68 -2.16
C ARG A 48 -10.94 8.22 -3.08
N LEU A 49 -11.14 8.44 -4.37
CA LEU A 49 -10.14 8.23 -5.42
C LEU A 49 -10.15 9.43 -6.36
N SER A 50 -8.98 9.95 -6.68
CA SER A 50 -8.75 10.94 -7.72
C SER A 50 -7.42 10.63 -8.41
N GLU A 51 -7.09 11.44 -9.42
CA GLU A 51 -5.86 11.28 -10.17
C GLU A 51 -4.62 11.17 -9.28
N ASN A 52 -4.46 11.99 -8.24
CA ASN A 52 -3.25 12.03 -7.40
C ASN A 52 -3.49 11.65 -5.94
N PHE A 53 -4.63 11.05 -5.62
CA PHE A 53 -4.99 10.76 -4.24
C PHE A 53 -5.89 9.53 -4.12
N ILE A 54 -5.62 8.72 -3.10
CA ILE A 54 -6.50 7.63 -2.68
C ILE A 54 -6.66 7.66 -1.15
N GLN A 55 -7.88 7.42 -0.70
CA GLN A 55 -8.22 7.18 0.70
C GLN A 55 -9.11 5.95 0.80
N ALA A 56 -8.78 5.08 1.74
CA ALA A 56 -9.49 3.84 1.97
C ALA A 56 -9.44 3.43 3.44
N VAL A 57 -10.40 2.60 3.82
CA VAL A 57 -10.40 1.83 5.07
C VAL A 57 -9.93 0.41 4.77
N VAL A 58 -8.90 -0.04 5.47
CA VAL A 58 -8.43 -1.44 5.43
C VAL A 58 -8.87 -2.15 6.71
N ILE A 59 -9.67 -3.21 6.57
CA ILE A 59 -10.26 -3.97 7.67
C ILE A 59 -9.28 -5.08 8.09
N GLY A 60 -8.69 -4.95 9.27
CA GLY A 60 -7.82 -5.98 9.86
C GLY A 60 -8.43 -6.52 11.15
N SER A 61 -7.65 -6.52 12.23
CA SER A 61 -8.16 -6.67 13.61
C SER A 61 -8.99 -5.46 14.05
N ASN A 62 -8.76 -4.30 13.44
CA ASN A 62 -9.55 -3.08 13.56
C ASN A 62 -9.72 -2.47 12.16
N ALA A 63 -10.57 -1.44 12.03
CA ALA A 63 -10.63 -0.61 10.84
C ALA A 63 -9.47 0.39 10.83
N TYR A 64 -8.65 0.39 9.78
CA TYR A 64 -7.52 1.29 9.63
C TYR A 64 -7.73 2.26 8.46
N TYR A 65 -7.73 3.55 8.75
CA TYR A 65 -7.82 4.61 7.74
C TYR A 65 -6.45 4.80 7.10
N VAL A 66 -6.41 4.81 5.77
CA VAL A 66 -5.19 4.97 4.99
C VAL A 66 -5.45 6.00 3.91
N SER A 67 -4.50 6.92 3.73
CA SER A 67 -4.52 7.86 2.61
C SER A 67 -3.14 7.99 2.01
N VAL A 68 -3.08 8.11 0.69
CA VAL A 68 -1.87 8.40 -0.08
C VAL A 68 -2.14 9.61 -0.97
N ASP A 69 -1.30 10.62 -0.83
CA ASP A 69 -1.30 11.84 -1.64
C ASP A 69 -0.01 11.86 -2.47
N PHE A 70 -0.15 11.54 -3.75
CA PHE A 70 0.96 11.46 -4.70
C PHE A 70 1.49 12.86 -5.04
N ALA A 71 0.62 13.87 -5.13
CA ALA A 71 1.02 15.25 -5.41
C ALA A 71 1.90 15.82 -4.30
N ARG A 72 1.58 15.52 -3.03
CA ARG A 72 2.36 15.95 -1.85
C ARG A 72 3.41 14.94 -1.41
N ARG A 73 3.58 13.82 -2.13
CA ARG A 73 4.50 12.72 -1.80
C ARG A 73 4.37 12.26 -0.34
N ASN A 74 3.14 12.17 0.16
CA ASN A 74 2.85 11.87 1.57
C ASN A 74 1.83 10.75 1.72
N PHE A 75 1.81 10.12 2.88
CA PHE A 75 0.82 9.11 3.24
C PHE A 75 0.50 9.14 4.74
N TYR A 76 -0.61 8.53 5.07
CA TYR A 76 -1.08 8.33 6.44
C TYR A 76 -1.69 6.93 6.57
N CYS A 77 -1.54 6.32 7.74
CA CYS A 77 -2.21 5.08 8.10
C CYS A 77 -2.54 5.10 9.60
N SER A 78 -3.77 4.81 10.02
CA SER A 78 -4.13 4.89 11.45
C SER A 78 -3.64 3.71 12.29
N CYS A 79 -3.05 2.66 11.68
CA CYS A 79 -2.60 1.48 12.42
C CYS A 79 -1.49 1.79 13.43
N PRO A 80 -1.34 1.00 14.52
CA PRO A 80 -0.29 1.21 15.53
C PRO A 80 1.14 1.23 14.97
N HIS A 81 1.38 0.54 13.83
CA HIS A 81 2.67 0.59 13.13
C HIS A 81 3.00 1.96 12.53
N ASN A 82 2.04 2.88 12.43
CA ASN A 82 2.25 4.26 11.99
C ASN A 82 2.99 5.13 13.00
N ARG A 83 3.22 4.65 14.23
CA ARG A 83 4.13 5.33 15.17
C ARG A 83 5.53 5.57 14.57
N PHE A 84 5.87 4.83 13.49
CA PHE A 84 7.13 4.96 12.75
C PHE A 84 6.98 5.61 11.36
N ARG A 85 5.78 6.08 10.95
CA ARG A 85 5.50 6.64 9.61
C ARG A 85 6.14 5.85 8.46
N ARG A 86 5.94 4.53 8.44
CA ARG A 86 6.57 3.62 7.47
C ARG A 86 5.69 3.39 6.25
N ALA A 87 6.24 3.60 5.05
CA ALA A 87 5.54 3.35 3.79
C ALA A 87 5.37 1.84 3.53
N LEU A 88 6.20 1.01 4.17
CA LEU A 88 6.11 -0.46 4.12
C LEU A 88 5.01 -1.03 5.03
N CYS A 89 4.14 -0.23 5.65
CA CYS A 89 3.05 -0.86 6.41
C CYS A 89 2.11 -1.58 5.43
N LYS A 90 1.67 -2.80 5.77
CA LYS A 90 0.82 -3.61 4.86
C LYS A 90 -0.42 -2.87 4.36
N HIS A 91 -1.02 -2.00 5.18
CA HIS A 91 -2.20 -1.23 4.80
C HIS A 91 -1.89 -0.16 3.73
N VAL A 92 -0.74 0.50 3.80
CA VAL A 92 -0.28 1.43 2.76
C VAL A 92 0.00 0.67 1.47
N LEU A 93 0.69 -0.49 1.56
CA LEU A 93 0.95 -1.33 0.38
C LEU A 93 -0.34 -1.79 -0.32
N ILE A 94 -1.36 -2.19 0.45
CA ILE A 94 -2.68 -2.54 -0.08
C ILE A 94 -3.31 -1.37 -0.85
N VAL A 95 -3.27 -0.17 -0.28
CA VAL A 95 -3.84 1.02 -0.90
C VAL A 95 -3.07 1.46 -2.15
N LEU A 96 -1.73 1.34 -2.14
CA LEU A 96 -0.91 1.58 -3.33
C LEU A 96 -1.23 0.58 -4.45
N GLU A 97 -1.38 -0.70 -4.13
CA GLU A 97 -1.77 -1.73 -5.09
C GLU A 97 -3.14 -1.44 -5.71
N LEU A 98 -4.09 -1.01 -4.87
CA LEU A 98 -5.45 -0.66 -5.29
C LEU A 98 -5.47 0.56 -6.20
N TYR A 99 -4.74 1.61 -5.84
CA TYR A 99 -4.59 2.79 -6.68
C TYR A 99 -3.97 2.43 -8.04
N ALA A 100 -2.86 1.68 -8.05
CA ALA A 100 -2.24 1.18 -9.28
C ALA A 100 -3.22 0.37 -10.14
N TYR A 101 -4.02 -0.50 -9.51
CA TYR A 101 -5.00 -1.31 -10.22
C TYR A 101 -6.10 -0.47 -10.87
N LEU A 102 -6.67 0.49 -10.13
CA LEU A 102 -7.81 1.30 -10.57
C LEU A 102 -7.41 2.37 -11.59
N THR A 103 -6.23 2.97 -11.43
CA THR A 103 -5.79 4.11 -12.26
C THR A 103 -4.82 3.71 -13.38
N LYS A 104 -4.28 2.48 -13.33
CA LYS A 104 -3.18 2.01 -14.20
C LYS A 104 -1.89 2.84 -14.09
N ARG A 105 -1.76 3.69 -13.07
CA ARG A 105 -0.57 4.54 -12.82
C ARG A 105 0.52 3.82 -12.04
N TYR A 106 1.10 2.80 -12.66
CA TYR A 106 2.15 1.97 -12.03
C TYR A 106 3.45 2.73 -11.78
N GLU A 107 3.80 3.64 -12.68
CA GLU A 107 5.01 4.48 -12.57
C GLU A 107 4.94 5.40 -11.36
N GLU A 108 3.79 6.05 -11.15
CA GLU A 108 3.54 6.92 -10.00
C GLU A 108 3.73 6.18 -8.66
N VAL A 109 3.26 4.94 -8.58
CA VAL A 109 3.42 4.09 -7.39
C VAL A 109 4.89 3.69 -7.20
N SER A 110 5.60 3.39 -8.29
CA SER A 110 7.04 3.10 -8.24
C SER A 110 7.85 4.29 -7.74
N GLU A 111 7.60 5.49 -8.28
CA GLU A 111 8.23 6.72 -7.82
C GLU A 111 7.90 7.03 -6.36
N PHE A 112 6.63 6.89 -5.96
CA PHE A 112 6.24 7.10 -4.58
C PHE A 112 6.99 6.17 -3.61
N LEU A 113 7.18 4.89 -3.98
CA LEU A 113 7.96 3.95 -3.18
C LEU A 113 9.44 4.33 -3.12
N LYS A 114 10.03 4.82 -4.22
CA LYS A 114 11.41 5.36 -4.26
C LYS A 114 11.57 6.56 -3.34
N ASP A 115 10.66 7.54 -3.42
CA ASP A 115 10.73 8.74 -2.59
C ASP A 115 10.60 8.45 -1.10
N ASN A 116 9.91 7.36 -0.78
CA ASN A 116 9.70 6.90 0.58
C ASN A 116 10.61 5.72 0.96
N GLU A 117 11.66 5.42 0.20
CA GLU A 117 12.57 4.30 0.43
C GLU A 117 13.15 4.34 1.85
N ARG A 118 13.54 5.52 2.35
CA ARG A 118 14.05 5.70 3.73
C ARG A 118 13.02 5.42 4.83
N LYS A 119 11.73 5.39 4.48
CA LYS A 119 10.61 5.03 5.36
C LYS A 119 10.20 3.56 5.16
N ILE A 120 10.86 2.86 4.24
CA ILE A 120 10.75 1.43 4.00
C ILE A 120 11.94 0.77 4.71
N ILE A 121 11.80 0.51 6.03
CA ILE A 121 12.60 -0.31 6.97
C ILE A 121 12.84 0.38 8.32
#